data_AF-A0AAV0RAH8-F1
#
_entry.id   AF-A0AAV0RAH8-F1
#
_cell.length_a   1.000
_cell.length_b   1.000
_cell.length_c   1.000
_cell.angle_alpha   90.00
_cell.angle_beta   90.00
_cell.angle_gamma   90.00
#
_symmetry.space_group_name_H-M   'P 1'
#
loop_
_entity.id
_entity.type
_entity.pdbx_description
1 polymer ?
#
loop_
_entity_poly.entity_id
_entity_poly.type
_entity_poly.pdbx_seq_one_letter_code
_entity_poly.pdbx_strand_id
1 'polypeptide(L)'
;FQEAFEEGGALHGKKVYLFGCTEPQLVPYQGQNHVMNVPAIVAIVSPFPPSDKMGINSVQRETEEIVPMKQMKMDWVPYIPMENRDTEVLRLKSQVYILSCTQRRAALRHLKIDRLKKFEYCLPYFYHPLKEDEFEQSTEVQIVFPAEDKPVLCEFDWELDELEEFTDNLIKDEALSEGQKDEFKEFVKSKVRESKKANREAREARKRAREELSADARAAFENMKFYKFYPKKTDDSPDVSSVKSPFINRYYGKAHEVL
;
A
#
# COMPACT_ATOMS: atom_id res chain seq x y z
N PHE A 1 20.63 -0.18 -11.30
CA PHE A 1 19.73 0.98 -11.13
C PHE A 1 20.12 2.13 -12.04
N GLN A 2 21.34 2.69 -11.94
CA GLN A 2 21.79 3.79 -12.80
C GLN A 2 21.74 3.44 -14.31
N GLU A 3 22.19 2.23 -14.67
CA GLU A 3 22.08 1.66 -16.03
C GLU A 3 20.67 1.74 -16.63
N ALA A 4 19.61 1.69 -15.81
CA ALA A 4 18.24 1.78 -16.31
C ALA A 4 17.92 3.18 -16.88
N PHE A 5 18.64 4.21 -16.45
CA PHE A 5 18.47 5.60 -16.89
C PHE A 5 19.49 6.03 -17.96
N GLU A 6 20.46 5.19 -18.29
CA GLU A 6 21.47 5.43 -19.34
C GLU A 6 20.89 5.14 -20.74
N GLU A 7 21.56 5.60 -21.80
CA GLU A 7 21.09 5.40 -23.18
C GLU A 7 20.87 3.90 -23.48
N GLY A 8 19.67 3.54 -23.95
CA GLY A 8 19.24 2.15 -24.13
C GLY A 8 18.61 1.48 -22.91
N GLY A 9 18.68 2.11 -21.72
CA GLY A 9 18.06 1.63 -20.49
C GLY A 9 16.54 1.78 -20.46
N ALA A 10 15.86 0.90 -19.70
CA ALA A 10 14.40 0.81 -19.64
C ALA A 10 13.68 2.09 -19.15
N LEU A 11 14.38 2.97 -18.44
CA LEU A 11 13.87 4.21 -17.84
C LEU A 11 14.45 5.48 -18.50
N HIS A 12 15.29 5.35 -19.53
CA HIS A 12 15.91 6.48 -20.22
C HIS A 12 14.89 7.36 -20.93
N GLY A 13 14.98 8.68 -20.72
CA GLY A 13 14.09 9.68 -21.31
C GLY A 13 12.65 9.64 -20.79
N LYS A 14 12.36 8.81 -19.79
CA LYS A 14 11.00 8.65 -19.23
C LYS A 14 10.81 9.56 -18.01
N LYS A 15 9.54 9.86 -17.73
CA LYS A 15 9.12 10.44 -16.46
C LYS A 15 8.87 9.30 -15.46
N VAL A 16 9.59 9.33 -14.34
CA VAL A 16 9.68 8.21 -13.40
C VAL A 16 9.43 8.68 -11.98
N TYR A 17 8.58 7.94 -11.26
CA TYR A 17 8.27 8.13 -9.86
C TYR A 17 8.84 6.96 -9.05
N LEU A 18 9.61 7.28 -8.00
CA LEU A 18 10.38 6.31 -7.22
C LEU A 18 9.94 6.31 -5.76
N PHE A 19 9.75 5.14 -5.18
CA PHE A 19 9.65 5.01 -3.74
C PHE A 19 10.41 3.76 -3.26
N GLY A 20 10.90 3.82 -2.03
CA GLY A 20 11.58 2.69 -1.39
C GLY A 20 10.62 1.82 -0.60
N CYS A 21 10.87 0.52 -0.59
CA CYS A 21 10.27 -0.43 0.33
C CYS A 21 11.34 -1.35 0.91
N THR A 22 10.98 -2.09 1.95
CA THR A 22 11.84 -3.09 2.58
C THR A 22 11.06 -4.39 2.75
N GLU A 23 11.70 -5.51 2.45
CA GLU A 23 11.11 -6.84 2.53
C GLU A 23 11.88 -7.71 3.51
N PRO A 24 11.24 -8.23 4.57
CA PRO A 24 11.87 -9.20 5.46
C PRO A 24 12.07 -10.52 4.71
N GLN A 25 13.32 -10.96 4.57
CA GLN A 25 13.68 -12.18 3.86
C GLN A 25 14.69 -12.99 4.67
N LEU A 26 14.60 -14.31 4.58
CA LEU A 26 15.63 -15.22 5.06
C LEU A 26 16.67 -15.39 3.96
N VAL A 27 17.88 -14.88 4.15
CA VAL A 27 18.95 -14.91 3.15
C VAL A 27 20.22 -15.56 3.70
N PRO A 28 20.93 -16.36 2.89
CA PRO A 28 22.21 -16.92 3.26
C PRO A 28 23.30 -15.84 3.18
N TYR A 29 24.04 -15.65 4.26
CA TYR A 29 25.21 -14.77 4.31
C TYR A 29 26.30 -15.42 5.15
N GLN A 30 27.52 -15.50 4.61
CA GLN A 30 28.69 -16.09 5.30
C GLN A 30 28.44 -17.52 5.86
N GLY A 31 27.66 -18.34 5.14
CA GLY A 31 27.36 -19.72 5.53
C GLY A 31 26.28 -19.88 6.60
N GLN A 32 25.61 -18.80 7.01
CA GLN A 32 24.48 -18.82 7.94
C GLN A 32 23.25 -18.16 7.32
N ASN A 33 22.06 -18.55 7.77
CA ASN A 33 20.82 -17.91 7.36
C ASN A 33 20.49 -16.75 8.31
N HIS A 34 20.27 -15.57 7.74
CA HIS A 34 19.90 -14.37 8.48
C HIS A 34 18.56 -13.83 8.00
N VAL A 35 17.70 -13.41 8.94
CA VAL A 35 16.50 -12.63 8.60
C VAL A 35 16.93 -11.18 8.45
N MET A 36 16.78 -10.63 7.24
CA MET A 36 17.17 -9.27 6.92
C MET A 36 16.10 -8.54 6.12
N ASN A 37 15.98 -7.25 6.36
CA ASN A 37 15.11 -6.36 5.57
C ASN A 37 15.85 -5.95 4.30
N VAL A 38 15.56 -6.64 3.20
CA VAL A 38 16.13 -6.33 1.88
C VAL A 38 15.48 -5.06 1.34
N PRO A 39 16.24 -3.98 1.11
CA PRO A 39 15.68 -2.77 0.52
C PRO A 39 15.38 -3.01 -0.96
N ALA A 40 14.24 -2.53 -1.44
CA ALA A 40 13.90 -2.50 -2.86
C ALA A 40 13.45 -1.10 -3.27
N ILE A 41 13.69 -0.75 -4.52
CA ILE A 41 13.23 0.51 -5.12
C ILE A 41 12.18 0.18 -6.16
N VAL A 42 11.00 0.78 -6.02
CA VAL A 42 9.93 0.68 -7.01
C VAL A 42 10.00 1.90 -7.90
N ALA A 43 10.06 1.69 -9.21
CA ALA A 43 10.01 2.74 -10.21
C ALA A 43 8.75 2.62 -11.07
N ILE A 44 8.07 3.76 -11.24
CA ILE A 44 6.80 3.85 -11.96
C ILE A 44 6.98 4.82 -13.11
N VAL A 45 6.83 4.32 -14.34
CA VAL A 45 6.77 5.15 -15.54
C VAL A 45 5.35 5.68 -15.67
N SER A 46 5.19 6.99 -15.50
CA SER A 46 3.89 7.65 -15.56
C SER A 46 4.03 9.12 -15.97
N PRO A 47 3.10 9.70 -16.73
CA PRO A 47 3.09 11.13 -17.01
C PRO A 47 2.67 11.99 -15.80
N PHE A 48 2.03 11.42 -14.79
CA PHE A 48 1.56 12.10 -13.57
C PHE A 48 1.90 11.31 -12.29
N PRO A 49 1.87 11.94 -11.10
CA PRO A 49 2.15 11.25 -9.85
C PRO A 49 1.22 10.06 -9.66
N PRO A 50 1.74 8.86 -9.36
CA PRO A 50 0.92 7.65 -9.31
C PRO A 50 -0.03 7.65 -8.12
N SER A 51 0.22 8.46 -7.09
CA SER A 51 -0.60 8.49 -5.89
C SER A 51 -0.55 9.86 -5.23
N ASP A 52 -1.64 10.29 -4.61
CA ASP A 52 -1.75 11.46 -3.74
C ASP A 52 -2.15 11.08 -2.29
N LYS A 53 -2.22 9.79 -2.00
CA LYS A 53 -2.71 9.21 -0.74
C LYS A 53 -1.71 8.19 -0.17
N MET A 54 -1.76 8.00 1.13
CA MET A 54 -1.05 6.95 1.85
C MET A 54 -2.08 6.02 2.46
N GLY A 55 -1.88 4.71 2.28
CA GLY A 55 -2.57 3.71 3.06
C GLY A 55 -1.77 3.37 4.30
N ILE A 56 -2.41 3.31 5.47
CA ILE A 56 -1.77 3.01 6.75
C ILE A 56 -2.34 1.69 7.27
N ASN A 57 -1.52 0.64 7.21
CA ASN A 57 -1.90 -0.73 7.58
C ASN A 57 -1.12 -1.19 8.81
N SER A 58 -1.65 -0.87 10.00
CA SER A 58 -1.09 -1.42 11.24
C SER A 58 -1.72 -2.78 11.51
N VAL A 59 -0.90 -3.78 11.87
CA VAL A 59 -1.34 -5.12 12.30
C VAL A 59 -2.30 -5.06 13.50
N GLN A 60 -2.30 -3.94 14.24
CA GLN A 60 -3.14 -3.72 15.43
C GLN A 60 -4.42 -2.90 15.17
N ARG A 61 -4.70 -2.49 13.92
CA ARG A 61 -5.85 -1.62 13.61
C ARG A 61 -6.95 -2.40 12.86
N GLU A 62 -8.19 -2.14 13.26
CA GLU A 62 -9.44 -2.72 12.73
C GLU A 62 -9.73 -2.30 11.26
N THR A 63 -9.18 -1.18 10.80
CA THR A 63 -9.44 -0.68 9.45
C THR A 63 -8.21 -0.04 8.81
N GLU A 64 -8.05 -0.31 7.52
CA GLU A 64 -7.11 0.37 6.63
C GLU A 64 -7.46 1.86 6.54
N GLU A 65 -6.53 2.73 6.93
CA GLU A 65 -6.72 4.19 6.91
C GLU A 65 -6.09 4.75 5.63
N ILE A 66 -6.89 5.21 4.67
CA ILE A 66 -6.40 5.92 3.48
C ILE A 66 -6.44 7.42 3.75
N VAL A 67 -5.27 8.07 3.82
CA VAL A 67 -5.13 9.50 4.12
C VAL A 67 -4.43 10.26 2.99
N PRO A 68 -4.73 11.56 2.77
CA PRO A 68 -3.97 12.37 1.83
C PRO A 68 -2.49 12.48 2.22
N MET A 69 -1.57 12.36 1.25
CA MET A 69 -0.12 12.48 1.48
C MET A 69 0.26 13.78 2.19
N LYS A 70 -0.44 14.88 1.87
CA LYS A 70 -0.25 16.20 2.49
C LYS A 70 -0.46 16.18 4.02
N GLN A 71 -1.38 15.37 4.54
CA GLN A 71 -1.61 15.21 5.98
C GLN A 71 -0.40 14.55 6.65
N MET A 72 0.19 13.57 5.96
CA MET A 72 1.42 12.88 6.37
C MET A 72 2.70 13.68 6.09
N LYS A 73 2.58 14.87 5.46
CA LYS A 73 3.72 15.67 5.00
C LYS A 73 4.65 14.84 4.09
N MET A 74 4.04 14.09 3.18
CA MET A 74 4.70 13.36 2.10
C MET A 74 4.36 14.02 0.77
N ASP A 75 5.27 13.96 -0.19
CA ASP A 75 5.02 14.43 -1.56
C ASP A 75 6.00 13.78 -2.56
N TRP A 76 5.66 13.85 -3.84
CA TRP A 76 6.55 13.49 -4.94
C TRP A 76 7.44 14.68 -5.28
N VAL A 77 8.68 14.66 -4.79
CA VAL A 77 9.62 15.76 -5.00
C VAL A 77 10.57 15.43 -6.15
N PRO A 78 10.95 16.41 -6.99
CA PRO A 78 11.97 16.21 -8.01
C PRO A 78 13.27 15.68 -7.39
N TYR A 79 13.83 14.62 -7.95
CA TYR A 79 15.13 14.11 -7.56
C TYR A 79 16.23 14.88 -8.28
N ILE A 80 17.13 15.48 -7.51
CA ILE A 80 18.34 16.15 -8.01
C ILE A 80 19.54 15.28 -7.61
N PRO A 81 20.25 14.67 -8.58
CA PRO A 81 21.46 13.90 -8.33
C PRO A 81 22.46 14.72 -7.51
N MET A 82 23.16 14.06 -6.59
CA MET A 82 24.12 14.72 -5.68
C MET A 82 25.17 15.54 -6.43
N GLU A 83 25.64 15.02 -7.56
CA GLU A 83 26.65 15.62 -8.44
C GLU A 83 26.18 16.93 -9.11
N ASN A 84 24.86 17.11 -9.26
CA ASN A 84 24.26 18.22 -9.99
C ASN A 84 23.52 19.20 -9.06
N ARG A 85 23.76 19.15 -7.75
CA ARG A 85 23.08 20.05 -6.79
C ARG A 85 23.49 21.51 -6.91
N ASP A 86 24.69 21.77 -7.45
CA ASP A 86 25.24 23.11 -7.63
C ASP A 86 25.03 23.66 -9.04
N THR A 87 24.56 22.83 -9.99
CA THR A 87 24.25 23.25 -11.35
C THR A 87 22.77 23.56 -11.44
N GLU A 88 22.41 24.73 -12.00
CA GLU A 88 21.01 25.08 -12.26
C GLU A 88 20.27 23.90 -12.91
N VAL A 89 18.99 23.74 -12.53
CA VAL A 89 18.03 22.66 -12.85
C VAL A 89 17.80 22.43 -14.37
N LEU A 90 18.64 23.00 -15.21
CA LEU A 90 18.59 22.97 -16.66
C LEU A 90 19.09 21.61 -17.19
N ARG A 91 18.10 20.78 -17.54
CA ARG A 91 18.15 19.62 -18.46
C ARG A 91 18.66 18.29 -17.90
N LEU A 92 18.00 17.78 -16.85
CA LEU A 92 17.96 16.32 -16.68
C LEU A 92 17.16 15.71 -17.85
N LYS A 93 17.74 14.76 -18.59
CA LYS A 93 17.09 14.06 -19.72
C LYS A 93 15.85 13.26 -19.28
N SER A 94 15.89 12.70 -18.08
CA SER A 94 14.77 11.99 -17.44
C SER A 94 14.23 12.83 -16.29
N GLN A 95 12.89 12.89 -16.17
CA GLN A 95 12.23 13.58 -15.07
C GLN A 95 11.96 12.59 -13.95
N VAL A 96 12.82 12.59 -12.93
CA VAL A 96 12.74 11.66 -11.80
C VAL A 96 12.14 12.36 -10.59
N TYR A 97 11.16 11.72 -9.96
CA TYR A 97 10.53 12.17 -8.72
C TYR A 97 10.66 11.06 -7.68
N ILE A 98 10.92 11.43 -6.43
CA ILE A 98 10.99 10.51 -5.30
C ILE A 98 9.89 10.82 -4.30
N LEU A 99 9.28 9.79 -3.71
CA LEU A 99 8.38 9.97 -2.57
C LEU A 99 9.22 10.36 -1.34
N SER A 100 9.01 11.55 -0.81
CA SER A 100 9.80 12.08 0.30
C SER A 100 8.94 12.74 1.37
N CYS A 101 9.42 12.68 2.61
CA CYS A 101 8.90 13.53 3.69
C CYS A 101 9.32 14.97 3.45
N THR A 102 8.36 15.89 3.51
CA THR A 102 8.55 17.35 3.34
C THR A 102 8.69 18.09 4.68
N GLN A 103 8.70 17.36 5.81
CA GLN A 103 8.96 17.97 7.12
C GLN A 103 10.43 18.34 7.30
N ARG A 104 10.68 19.43 8.02
CA ARG A 104 12.03 19.80 8.44
C ARG A 104 12.58 18.76 9.41
N ARG A 105 13.87 18.41 9.29
CA ARG A 105 14.56 17.44 10.17
C ARG A 105 14.40 17.75 11.66
N ALA A 106 14.37 19.02 12.07
CA ALA A 106 14.16 19.40 13.46
C ALA A 106 12.77 18.99 13.99
N ALA A 107 11.72 19.10 13.16
CA ALA A 107 10.37 18.69 13.53
C ALA A 107 10.25 17.17 13.66
N LEU A 108 11.00 16.42 12.85
CA LEU A 108 11.01 14.95 12.90
C LEU A 108 11.52 14.42 14.26
N ARG A 109 12.46 15.12 14.92
CA ARG A 109 13.01 14.72 16.23
C ARG A 109 11.99 14.80 17.37
N HIS A 110 10.92 15.56 17.19
CA HIS A 110 9.89 15.77 18.20
C HIS A 110 8.53 15.19 17.78
N LEU A 111 8.53 14.24 16.84
CA LEU A 111 7.32 13.51 16.45
C LEU A 111 6.79 12.71 17.63
N LYS A 112 5.49 12.87 17.91
CA LYS A 112 4.78 11.99 18.86
C LYS A 112 4.87 10.54 18.39
N ILE A 113 5.00 9.61 19.33
CA ILE A 113 5.15 8.17 19.05
C ILE A 113 4.02 7.65 18.14
N ASP A 114 2.76 8.02 18.40
CA ASP A 114 1.62 7.59 17.57
C ASP A 114 1.75 8.05 16.12
N ARG A 115 2.33 9.23 15.89
CA ARG A 115 2.57 9.75 14.55
C ARG A 115 3.76 9.07 13.90
N LEU A 116 4.80 8.73 14.66
CA LEU A 116 5.95 7.96 14.18
C LEU A 116 5.51 6.57 13.70
N LYS A 117 4.68 5.88 14.48
CA LYS A 117 4.11 4.58 14.12
C LYS A 117 3.35 4.61 12.79
N LYS A 118 2.65 5.71 12.46
CA LYS A 118 2.01 5.84 11.15
C LYS A 118 2.99 5.77 9.98
N PHE A 119 4.24 6.23 10.16
CA PHE A 119 5.27 6.13 9.12
C PHE A 119 5.87 4.73 8.96
N GLU A 120 5.84 3.91 10.01
CA GLU A 120 6.33 2.52 9.96
C GLU A 120 5.46 1.63 9.05
N TYR A 121 4.16 1.95 8.98
CA TYR A 121 3.16 1.14 8.28
C TYR A 121 2.50 1.84 7.09
N CYS A 122 3.00 3.01 6.66
CA CYS A 122 2.43 3.73 5.54
C CYS A 122 3.02 3.25 4.20
N LEU A 123 2.15 3.00 3.24
CA LEU A 123 2.50 2.67 1.87
C LEU A 123 1.80 3.66 0.91
N PRO A 124 2.43 4.06 -0.21
CA PRO A 124 1.74 4.87 -1.21
C PRO A 124 0.50 4.13 -1.72
N TYR A 125 -0.65 4.81 -1.74
CA TYR A 125 -1.93 4.23 -2.12
C TYR A 125 -2.19 4.45 -3.61
N PHE A 126 -2.06 3.40 -4.41
CA PHE A 126 -2.34 3.48 -5.84
C PHE A 126 -3.81 3.18 -6.13
N TYR A 127 -4.52 4.18 -6.66
CA TYR A 127 -5.88 3.99 -7.14
C TYR A 127 -5.88 3.86 -8.66
N HIS A 128 -6.25 2.69 -9.16
CA HIS A 128 -6.33 2.42 -10.60
C HIS A 128 -7.79 2.39 -11.07
N PRO A 129 -8.36 3.50 -11.57
CA PRO A 129 -9.80 3.60 -11.88
C PRO A 129 -10.30 2.63 -12.96
N LEU A 130 -9.41 2.09 -13.81
CA LEU A 130 -9.77 1.10 -14.83
C LEU A 130 -9.73 -0.36 -14.34
N LYS A 131 -9.18 -0.62 -13.16
CA LYS A 131 -9.12 -1.97 -12.58
C LYS A 131 -10.19 -2.09 -11.52
N GLU A 132 -10.76 -3.28 -11.42
CA GLU A 132 -11.63 -3.55 -10.29
C GLU A 132 -10.79 -3.73 -9.04
N ASP A 133 -11.22 -3.08 -7.96
CA ASP A 133 -10.61 -3.26 -6.66
C ASP A 133 -11.24 -4.48 -6.00
N GLU A 134 -10.41 -5.46 -5.59
CA GLU A 134 -10.86 -6.67 -4.91
C GLU A 134 -11.59 -6.32 -3.59
N PHE A 135 -11.21 -5.21 -2.93
CA PHE A 135 -11.89 -4.76 -1.72
C PHE A 135 -13.30 -4.20 -2.00
N GLU A 136 -13.57 -3.66 -3.19
CA GLU A 136 -14.92 -3.27 -3.60
C GLU A 136 -15.86 -4.47 -3.81
N GLN A 137 -15.30 -5.68 -3.87
CA GLN A 137 -16.02 -6.94 -3.99
C GLN A 137 -16.06 -7.73 -2.68
N SER A 138 -15.32 -7.32 -1.65
CA SER A 138 -15.28 -8.04 -0.38
C SER A 138 -16.67 -8.13 0.26
N THR A 139 -16.99 -9.36 0.66
CA THR A 139 -18.21 -9.78 1.36
C THR A 139 -17.98 -9.98 2.85
N GLU A 140 -16.72 -9.89 3.27
CA GLU A 140 -16.25 -10.09 4.62
C GLU A 140 -16.30 -8.77 5.40
N VAL A 141 -16.86 -8.82 6.61
CA VAL A 141 -16.77 -7.74 7.60
C VAL A 141 -15.98 -8.19 8.80
N GLN A 142 -15.01 -7.37 9.20
CA GLN A 142 -14.39 -7.51 10.49
C GLN A 142 -15.34 -6.96 11.57
N ILE A 143 -15.65 -7.80 12.55
CA ILE A 143 -16.56 -7.51 13.66
C ILE A 143 -15.72 -7.36 14.92
N VAL A 144 -15.80 -6.17 15.53
CA VAL A 144 -15.28 -5.91 16.88
C VAL A 144 -16.47 -5.53 17.75
N PHE A 145 -17.10 -6.54 18.35
CA PHE A 145 -18.29 -6.34 19.19
C PHE A 145 -17.87 -6.14 20.65
N PRO A 146 -18.28 -5.04 21.31
CA PRO A 146 -17.92 -4.74 22.69
C PRO A 146 -18.77 -5.54 23.69
N ALA A 147 -18.57 -6.85 23.76
CA ALA A 147 -19.23 -7.71 24.75
C ALA A 147 -18.78 -7.36 26.19
N GLU A 148 -19.55 -7.82 27.18
CA GLU A 148 -19.43 -7.39 28.58
C GLU A 148 -18.06 -7.73 29.21
N ASP A 149 -17.56 -8.95 28.97
CA ASP A 149 -16.28 -9.40 29.54
C ASP A 149 -15.09 -9.05 28.65
N LYS A 150 -15.15 -9.48 27.38
CA LYS A 150 -14.08 -9.32 26.41
C LYS A 150 -14.66 -9.06 25.02
N PRO A 151 -14.11 -8.11 24.24
CA PRO A 151 -14.57 -7.88 22.89
C PRO A 151 -14.50 -9.16 22.05
N VAL A 152 -15.54 -9.40 21.25
CA VAL A 152 -15.57 -10.48 20.26
C VAL A 152 -14.94 -9.93 18.99
N LEU A 153 -13.82 -10.52 18.58
CA LEU A 153 -13.15 -10.22 17.31
C LEU A 153 -13.35 -11.40 16.37
N CYS A 154 -14.09 -11.19 15.29
CA CYS A 154 -14.36 -12.23 14.29
C CYS A 154 -14.54 -11.61 12.90
N GLU A 155 -14.54 -12.47 11.89
CA GLU A 155 -14.82 -12.11 10.50
C GLU A 155 -16.13 -12.78 10.11
N PHE A 156 -17.03 -12.05 9.47
CA PHE A 156 -18.33 -12.54 9.01
C PHE A 156 -18.48 -12.23 7.52
N ASP A 157 -18.70 -13.26 6.72
CA ASP A 157 -18.96 -13.14 5.28
C ASP A 157 -20.47 -13.21 5.03
N TRP A 158 -21.08 -12.12 4.55
CA TRP A 158 -22.54 -12.10 4.34
C TRP A 158 -23.04 -12.91 3.14
N GLU A 159 -22.14 -13.45 2.29
CA GLU A 159 -22.47 -14.36 1.18
C GLU A 159 -22.21 -15.83 1.56
N LEU A 160 -21.19 -16.10 2.37
CA LEU A 160 -20.79 -17.46 2.74
C LEU A 160 -21.34 -17.91 4.11
N ASP A 161 -21.52 -16.98 5.05
CA ASP A 161 -21.97 -17.28 6.41
C ASP A 161 -23.47 -17.06 6.59
N GLU A 162 -24.09 -17.97 7.33
CA GLU A 162 -25.47 -17.87 7.79
C GLU A 162 -25.47 -17.26 9.20
N LEU A 163 -26.12 -16.11 9.39
CA LEU A 163 -25.98 -15.31 10.62
C LEU A 163 -26.44 -16.06 11.87
N GLU A 164 -27.46 -16.92 11.76
CA GLU A 164 -27.94 -17.72 12.88
C GLU A 164 -26.90 -18.77 13.28
N GLU A 165 -26.46 -19.61 12.33
CA GLU A 165 -25.43 -20.62 12.55
C GLU A 165 -24.11 -20.02 13.07
N PHE A 166 -23.67 -18.90 12.47
CA PHE A 166 -22.46 -18.20 12.87
C PHE A 166 -22.52 -17.75 14.34
N THR A 167 -23.64 -17.13 14.74
CA THR A 167 -23.82 -16.66 16.12
C THR A 167 -23.91 -17.82 17.10
N ASP A 168 -24.60 -18.90 16.73
CA ASP A 168 -24.72 -20.10 17.56
C ASP A 168 -23.37 -20.78 17.79
N ASN A 169 -22.50 -20.80 16.78
CA ASN A 169 -21.15 -21.34 16.92
C ASN A 169 -20.30 -20.49 17.87
N LEU A 170 -20.40 -19.16 17.81
CA LEU A 170 -19.71 -18.28 18.78
C LEU A 170 -20.18 -18.50 20.23
N ILE A 171 -21.47 -18.83 20.43
CA ILE A 171 -22.00 -19.16 21.76
C ILE A 171 -21.50 -20.54 22.23
N LYS A 172 -21.49 -21.55 21.35
CA LYS A 172 -20.94 -22.88 21.65
C LYS A 172 -19.46 -22.83 22.03
N ASP A 173 -18.71 -21.95 21.39
CA ASP A 173 -17.29 -21.74 21.64
C ASP A 173 -17.02 -20.83 22.84
N GLU A 174 -18.06 -20.45 23.61
CA GLU A 174 -18.00 -19.56 24.77
C GLU A 174 -17.38 -18.18 24.46
N ALA A 175 -17.37 -17.78 23.19
CA ALA A 175 -16.87 -16.50 22.71
C ALA A 175 -17.93 -15.38 22.85
N LEU A 176 -19.21 -15.74 22.84
CA LEU A 176 -20.35 -14.83 23.01
C LEU A 176 -21.32 -15.39 24.05
N SER A 177 -21.87 -14.54 24.92
CA SER A 177 -22.89 -14.97 25.88
C SER A 177 -24.27 -15.07 25.20
N GLU A 178 -25.09 -16.03 25.63
CA GLU A 178 -26.44 -16.24 25.07
C GLU A 178 -27.34 -14.99 25.26
N GLY A 179 -27.15 -14.26 26.37
CA GLY A 179 -27.87 -13.01 26.65
C GLY A 179 -27.55 -11.86 25.68
N GLN A 180 -26.40 -11.91 24.99
CA GLN A 180 -25.98 -10.90 24.02
C GLN A 180 -26.24 -11.31 22.56
N LYS A 181 -26.87 -12.48 22.33
CA LYS A 181 -27.12 -13.05 21.00
C LYS A 181 -27.83 -12.06 20.06
N ASP A 182 -28.93 -11.46 20.50
CA ASP A 182 -29.72 -10.56 19.66
C ASP A 182 -29.00 -9.23 19.41
N GLU A 183 -28.30 -8.69 20.41
CA GLU A 183 -27.51 -7.47 20.28
C GLU A 183 -26.35 -7.66 19.29
N PHE A 184 -25.65 -8.79 19.39
CA PHE A 184 -24.58 -9.15 18.47
C PHE A 184 -25.08 -9.25 17.03
N LYS A 185 -26.21 -9.92 16.80
CA LYS A 185 -26.80 -10.04 15.45
C LYS A 185 -27.18 -8.68 14.87
N GLU A 186 -27.79 -7.80 15.65
CA GLU A 186 -28.11 -6.45 15.19
C GLU A 186 -26.84 -5.64 14.89
N PHE A 187 -25.78 -5.81 15.71
CA PHE A 187 -24.47 -5.21 15.44
C PHE A 187 -23.88 -5.70 14.11
N VAL A 188 -23.86 -7.01 13.88
CA VAL A 188 -23.36 -7.61 12.62
C VAL A 188 -24.18 -7.09 11.44
N LYS A 189 -25.51 -7.08 11.52
CA LYS A 189 -26.37 -6.50 10.46
C LYS A 189 -26.06 -5.04 10.18
N SER A 190 -25.79 -4.23 11.22
CA SER A 190 -25.39 -2.83 11.04
C SER A 190 -24.06 -2.73 10.30
N LYS A 191 -23.06 -3.51 10.69
CA LYS A 191 -21.74 -3.55 10.03
C LYS A 191 -21.84 -4.01 8.58
N VAL A 192 -22.61 -5.06 8.30
CA VAL A 192 -22.89 -5.50 6.92
C VAL A 192 -23.55 -4.38 6.09
N ARG A 193 -24.49 -3.62 6.66
CA ARG A 193 -25.13 -2.49 5.97
C ARG A 193 -24.14 -1.34 5.70
N GLU A 194 -23.28 -1.01 6.66
CA GLU A 194 -22.21 -0.01 6.50
C GLU A 194 -21.25 -0.41 5.38
N SER A 195 -20.75 -1.65 5.40
CA SER A 195 -19.83 -2.17 4.38
C SER A 195 -20.49 -2.24 2.99
N LYS A 196 -21.74 -2.72 2.88
CA LYS A 196 -22.48 -2.71 1.60
C LYS A 196 -22.66 -1.30 1.04
N LYS A 197 -22.92 -0.32 1.91
CA LYS A 197 -23.04 1.09 1.51
C LYS A 197 -21.68 1.62 1.03
N ALA A 198 -20.60 1.37 1.77
CA ALA A 198 -19.25 1.78 1.38
C ALA A 198 -18.84 1.15 0.04
N ASN A 199 -19.10 -0.15 -0.17
CA ASN A 199 -18.81 -0.84 -1.43
C ASN A 199 -19.59 -0.23 -2.60
N ARG A 200 -20.86 0.13 -2.41
CA ARG A 200 -21.65 0.83 -3.45
C ARG A 200 -21.08 2.21 -3.77
N GLU A 201 -20.76 3.00 -2.75
CA GLU A 201 -20.19 4.34 -2.94
C GLU A 201 -18.82 4.28 -3.63
N ALA A 202 -17.98 3.31 -3.31
CA ALA A 202 -16.70 3.08 -3.96
C ALA A 202 -16.87 2.69 -5.45
N ARG A 203 -17.79 1.77 -5.77
CA ARG A 203 -18.12 1.39 -7.15
C ARG A 203 -18.66 2.57 -7.96
N GLU A 204 -19.52 3.39 -7.37
CA GLU A 204 -20.01 4.61 -8.01
C GLU A 204 -18.91 5.64 -8.23
N ALA A 205 -18.04 5.87 -7.24
CA ALA A 205 -16.90 6.76 -7.36
C ALA A 205 -15.95 6.29 -8.48
N ARG A 206 -15.70 4.98 -8.59
CA ARG A 206 -14.92 4.37 -9.67
C ARG A 206 -15.56 4.58 -11.02
N LYS A 207 -16.87 4.36 -11.13
CA LYS A 207 -17.61 4.60 -12.38
C LYS A 207 -17.49 6.07 -12.82
N ARG A 208 -17.71 7.02 -11.91
CA ARG A 208 -17.56 8.45 -12.19
C ARG A 208 -16.12 8.80 -12.59
N ALA A 209 -15.14 8.35 -11.82
CA ALA A 209 -13.73 8.58 -12.13
C ALA A 209 -13.37 8.04 -13.52
N ARG A 210 -13.89 6.88 -13.91
CA ARG A 210 -13.67 6.29 -15.23
C ARG A 210 -14.34 7.07 -16.37
N GLU A 211 -15.53 7.65 -16.13
CA GLU A 211 -16.24 8.49 -17.09
C GLU A 211 -15.57 9.87 -17.27
N GLU A 212 -14.97 10.41 -16.20
CA GLU A 212 -14.25 11.69 -16.20
C GLU A 212 -12.81 11.60 -16.75
N LEU A 213 -12.27 10.40 -16.93
CA LEU A 213 -10.92 10.23 -17.49
C LEU A 213 -10.87 10.73 -18.94
N SER A 214 -9.93 11.64 -19.20
CA SER A 214 -9.55 11.97 -20.57
C SER A 214 -8.93 10.75 -21.29
N ALA A 215 -8.95 10.77 -22.62
CA ALA A 215 -8.31 9.72 -23.43
C ALA A 215 -6.82 9.56 -23.08
N ASP A 216 -6.12 10.67 -22.88
CA ASP A 216 -4.70 10.67 -22.49
C ASP A 216 -4.47 10.08 -21.10
N ALA A 217 -5.33 10.41 -20.12
CA ALA A 217 -5.22 9.86 -18.77
C ALA A 217 -5.52 8.35 -18.76
N ARG A 218 -6.52 7.91 -19.52
CA ARG A 218 -6.82 6.49 -19.70
C ARG A 218 -5.65 5.73 -20.32
N ALA A 219 -5.09 6.24 -21.41
CA ALA A 219 -3.92 5.66 -22.05
C ALA A 219 -2.71 5.64 -21.10
N ALA A 220 -2.54 6.66 -20.26
CA ALA A 220 -1.48 6.69 -19.25
C ALA A 220 -1.63 5.59 -18.19
N PHE A 221 -2.85 5.32 -17.71
CA PHE A 221 -3.11 4.21 -16.79
C PHE A 221 -2.85 2.85 -17.44
N GLU A 222 -3.31 2.65 -18.68
CA GLU A 222 -3.11 1.39 -19.43
C GLU A 222 -1.63 1.12 -19.74
N ASN A 223 -0.86 2.18 -20.02
CA ASN A 223 0.56 2.08 -20.35
C ASN A 223 1.50 2.21 -19.15
N MET A 224 0.97 2.39 -17.93
CA MET A 224 1.78 2.55 -16.73
C MET A 224 2.62 1.28 -16.50
N LYS A 225 3.94 1.45 -16.31
CA LYS A 225 4.86 0.33 -16.07
C LYS A 225 5.53 0.46 -14.71
N PHE A 226 5.61 -0.68 -14.03
CA PHE A 226 6.19 -0.83 -12.71
C PHE A 226 7.44 -1.68 -12.81
N TYR A 227 8.54 -1.17 -12.30
CA TYR A 227 9.83 -1.85 -12.21
C TYR A 227 10.18 -1.95 -10.74
N LYS A 228 10.77 -3.06 -10.34
CA LYS A 228 11.22 -3.25 -8.96
C LYS A 228 12.68 -3.64 -8.97
N PHE A 229 13.50 -2.82 -8.33
CA PHE A 229 14.95 -2.97 -8.28
C PHE A 229 15.38 -3.51 -6.94
N TYR A 230 16.15 -4.57 -6.96
CA TYR A 230 16.86 -5.11 -5.81
C TYR A 230 18.33 -4.68 -5.82
N PRO A 231 19.01 -4.70 -4.67
CA PRO A 231 20.44 -4.42 -4.60
C PRO A 231 21.22 -5.45 -5.41
N LYS A 232 22.25 -5.00 -6.13
CA LYS A 232 23.22 -5.92 -6.74
C LYS A 232 24.07 -6.53 -5.62
N LYS A 233 24.38 -7.81 -5.75
CA LYS A 233 25.32 -8.49 -4.85
C LYS A 233 26.69 -7.79 -4.91
N THR A 234 27.25 -7.54 -3.74
CA THR A 234 28.62 -7.10 -3.52
C THR A 234 29.27 -8.07 -2.53
N ASP A 235 30.59 -7.98 -2.34
CA ASP A 235 31.29 -8.84 -1.38
C ASP A 235 30.77 -8.67 0.07
N ASP A 236 30.27 -7.46 0.39
CA ASP A 236 29.73 -7.10 1.70
C ASP A 236 28.20 -7.27 1.83
N SER A 237 27.52 -7.86 0.84
CA SER A 237 26.06 -8.02 0.87
C SER A 237 25.61 -9.46 0.55
N PRO A 238 24.50 -9.91 1.16
CA PRO A 238 23.92 -11.21 0.86
C PRO A 238 23.49 -11.30 -0.61
N ASP A 239 23.49 -12.52 -1.14
CA ASP A 239 22.84 -12.78 -2.41
C ASP A 239 21.32 -12.82 -2.22
N VAL A 240 20.63 -11.86 -2.84
CA VAL A 240 19.16 -11.75 -2.77
C VAL A 240 18.46 -12.32 -4.00
N SER A 241 19.20 -12.96 -4.92
CA SER A 241 18.66 -13.43 -6.20
C SER A 241 17.51 -14.43 -6.03
N SER A 242 17.56 -15.27 -5.00
CA SER A 242 16.53 -16.28 -4.71
C SER A 242 15.27 -15.72 -4.03
N VAL A 243 15.31 -14.48 -3.52
CA VAL A 243 14.21 -13.86 -2.77
C VAL A 243 13.57 -12.69 -3.51
N LYS A 244 14.00 -12.41 -4.75
CA LYS A 244 13.38 -11.39 -5.60
C LYS A 244 11.92 -11.74 -5.87
N SER A 245 11.03 -10.82 -5.55
CA SER A 245 9.58 -10.97 -5.77
C SER A 245 9.04 -9.82 -6.59
N PRO A 246 8.17 -10.06 -7.58
CA PRO A 246 7.50 -8.98 -8.30
C PRO A 246 6.47 -8.25 -7.43
N PHE A 247 5.99 -8.83 -6.33
CA PHE A 247 4.97 -8.20 -5.49
C PHE A 247 5.48 -6.88 -4.88
N ILE A 248 4.77 -5.78 -5.07
CA ILE A 248 5.13 -4.45 -4.56
C ILE A 248 4.43 -4.19 -3.23
N ASN A 249 3.11 -4.13 -3.25
CA ASN A 249 2.22 -4.04 -2.11
C ASN A 249 0.78 -4.28 -2.59
N ARG A 250 -0.18 -4.30 -1.65
CA ARG A 250 -1.59 -4.56 -1.97
C ARG A 250 -2.23 -3.57 -2.96
N TYR A 251 -1.76 -2.33 -3.05
CA TYR A 251 -2.34 -1.32 -3.94
C TYR A 251 -1.73 -1.33 -5.34
N TYR A 252 -0.42 -1.59 -5.44
CA TYR A 252 0.30 -1.65 -6.70
C TYR A 252 0.28 -3.04 -7.34
N GLY A 253 0.02 -4.09 -6.55
CA GLY A 253 0.06 -5.47 -7.00
C GLY A 253 1.49 -5.92 -7.34
N LYS A 254 1.72 -6.34 -8.59
CA LYS A 254 3.01 -6.86 -9.07
C LYS A 254 3.72 -5.90 -10.02
N ALA A 255 5.03 -5.82 -9.91
CA ALA A 255 5.91 -5.21 -10.88
C ALA A 255 5.82 -5.95 -12.22
N HIS A 256 5.94 -5.19 -13.31
CA HIS A 256 6.02 -5.74 -14.66
C HIS A 256 7.40 -6.33 -14.93
N GLU A 257 8.44 -5.76 -14.31
CA GLU A 257 9.82 -6.22 -14.44
C GLU A 257 10.54 -6.12 -13.08
N VAL A 258 11.36 -7.14 -12.79
CA VAL A 258 12.17 -7.20 -11.56
C VAL A 258 13.63 -7.21 -11.98
N LEU A 259 14.40 -6.26 -11.45
CA LEU A 259 15.79 -5.96 -11.84
C LEU A 259 16.72 -6.11 -10.64
#